data_AF-A0A380GJG9-F1
#
_entry.id   AF-A0A380GJG9-F1
#
_cell.length_a   1.000
_cell.length_b   1.000
_cell.length_c   1.000
_cell.angle_alpha   90.00
_cell.angle_beta   90.00
_cell.angle_gamma   90.00
#
_symmetry.space_group_name_H-M   'P 1'
#
loop_
_entity.id
_entity.type
_entity.pdbx_description
1 polymer ?
#
loop_
_entity_poly.entity_id
_entity_poly.type
_entity_poly.pdbx_seq_one_letter_code
_entity_poly.pdbx_strand_id
1 'polypeptide(L)'
;MNVIALAHNITDEREDYLDEPIDTLRTYCKKHGYKIAKVYDEESTLVDDIKDNHIKTERIVFWGLHHDYPELKKLCSKRDIELITIFSMLV
;
A
#
# COMPACT_ATOMS: atom_id res chain seq x y z
N MET A 1 7.00 4.08 13.51
CA MET A 1 7.58 3.59 12.23
C MET A 1 6.95 4.38 11.10
N ASN A 2 7.71 4.89 10.14
CA ASN A 2 7.15 5.55 8.96
C ASN A 2 6.80 4.50 7.91
N VAL A 3 5.64 4.63 7.28
CA VAL A 3 5.18 3.71 6.24
C VAL A 3 4.68 4.51 5.04
N ILE A 4 4.71 3.88 3.87
CA ILE A 4 4.05 4.41 2.69
C ILE A 4 2.72 3.70 2.51
N ALA A 5 1.68 4.46 2.18
CA ALA A 5 0.36 3.90 1.92
C ALA A 5 0.08 3.90 0.41
N LEU A 6 -0.43 2.79 -0.11
CA LEU A 6 -0.98 2.70 -1.46
C LEU A 6 -2.49 2.47 -1.35
N ALA A 7 -3.24 3.54 -1.58
CA ALA A 7 -4.70 3.63 -1.54
C ALA A 7 -5.25 3.67 -2.97
N HIS A 8 -4.96 2.63 -3.74
CA HIS A 8 -5.48 2.53 -5.10
C HIS A 8 -6.99 2.34 -5.05
N ASN A 9 -7.74 3.23 -5.70
CA ASN A 9 -9.18 3.06 -5.90
C ASN A 9 -9.42 1.89 -6.86
N ILE A 10 -9.74 0.72 -6.31
CA ILE A 10 -10.06 -0.46 -7.11
C ILE A 10 -11.44 -0.22 -7.74
N THR A 11 -11.51 -0.08 -9.06
CA THR A 11 -12.76 0.12 -9.82
C THR A 11 -13.47 -1.21 -10.15
N ASP A 12 -13.36 -2.19 -9.26
CA ASP A 12 -13.86 -3.56 -9.44
C ASP A 12 -14.97 -3.83 -8.41
N GLU A 13 -15.54 -5.04 -8.37
CA GLU A 13 -16.63 -5.43 -7.45
C GLU A 13 -16.33 -5.25 -5.95
N ARG A 14 -15.10 -4.83 -5.60
CA ARG A 14 -14.63 -4.51 -4.26
C ARG A 14 -15.06 -3.11 -3.79
N GLU A 15 -15.53 -2.23 -4.68
CA GLU A 15 -16.10 -0.91 -4.29
C GLU A 15 -17.33 -1.05 -3.38
N ASP A 16 -18.17 -2.06 -3.60
CA ASP A 16 -19.40 -2.27 -2.83
C ASP A 16 -19.15 -2.74 -1.39
N TYR A 17 -17.93 -3.18 -1.06
CA TYR A 17 -17.63 -3.81 0.22
C TYR A 17 -17.09 -2.87 1.29
N LEU A 18 -16.53 -1.69 0.95
CA LEU A 18 -15.78 -0.87 1.92
C LEU A 18 -15.84 0.64 1.62
N ASP A 19 -15.98 1.43 2.70
CA ASP A 19 -15.67 2.87 2.71
C ASP A 19 -14.24 3.14 2.20
N GLU A 20 -14.04 4.33 1.64
CA GLU A 20 -12.85 4.79 0.89
C GLU A 20 -11.52 4.10 1.30
N PRO A 21 -10.78 3.47 0.36
CA PRO A 21 -9.57 2.67 0.63
C PRO A 21 -8.53 3.37 1.53
N ILE A 22 -8.44 4.68 1.41
CA ILE A 22 -7.52 5.53 2.18
C ILE A 22 -7.87 5.60 3.66
N ASP A 23 -9.15 5.63 4.04
CA ASP A 23 -9.56 5.73 5.44
C ASP A 23 -9.37 4.39 6.16
N THR A 24 -9.59 3.30 5.45
CA THR A 24 -9.26 1.95 5.93
C THR A 24 -7.75 1.81 6.18
N LEU A 25 -6.90 2.28 5.26
CA LEU A 25 -5.45 2.32 5.43
C LEU A 25 -5.02 3.19 6.62
N ARG A 26 -5.61 4.38 6.77
CA ARG A 26 -5.33 5.30 7.89
C ARG A 26 -5.69 4.67 9.23
N THR A 27 -6.84 4.01 9.31
CA THR A 27 -7.32 3.34 10.52
C THR A 27 -6.38 2.20 10.91
N TYR A 28 -6.00 1.36 9.94
CA TYR A 28 -5.04 0.29 10.16
C TYR A 28 -3.69 0.83 10.65
N CYS A 29 -3.12 1.80 9.93
CA CYS A 29 -1.84 2.40 10.30
C CYS A 29 -1.86 2.98 11.71
N LYS A 30 -2.93 3.72 12.05
CA LYS A 30 -3.11 4.30 13.40
C LYS A 30 -3.18 3.22 14.48
N LYS A 31 -3.94 2.14 14.24
CA LYS A 31 -4.09 1.02 15.19
C LYS A 31 -2.76 0.31 15.46
N HIS A 32 -1.90 0.21 14.46
CA HIS A 32 -0.60 -0.46 14.55
C HIS A 32 0.57 0.49 14.91
N GLY A 33 0.30 1.77 15.21
CA GLY A 33 1.34 2.75 15.55
C GLY A 33 2.23 3.16 14.36
N TYR A 34 1.75 2.95 13.13
CA TYR A 34 2.40 3.39 11.90
C TYR A 34 2.04 4.84 11.58
N LYS A 35 3.04 5.61 11.15
CA LYS A 35 2.87 6.98 10.67
C LYS A 35 2.99 6.96 9.15
N ILE A 36 1.93 7.34 8.45
CA ILE A 36 1.94 7.44 6.98
C ILE A 36 2.80 8.64 6.60
N ALA A 37 3.87 8.40 5.84
CA ALA A 37 4.77 9.44 5.34
C ALA A 37 4.29 10.03 4.01
N LYS A 38 3.76 9.18 3.13
CA LYS A 38 3.20 9.56 1.83
C LYS A 38 2.13 8.55 1.43
N VAL A 39 1.12 9.04 0.71
CA VAL A 39 0.03 8.23 0.15
C VAL A 39 0.18 8.28 -1.36
N TYR A 40 0.00 7.13 -1.99
CA TYR A 40 -0.11 6.95 -3.43
C TYR A 40 -1.48 6.38 -3.75
N ASP A 41 -2.10 6.91 -4.79
CA ASP A 41 -3.32 6.42 -5.42
C ASP A 41 -2.99 5.52 -6.63
N GLU A 42 -1.86 5.73 -7.29
CA GLU A 42 -1.39 4.92 -8.41
C GLU A 42 -0.16 4.06 -8.07
N GLU A 43 -0.17 2.78 -8.50
CA GLU A 43 0.98 1.88 -8.32
C GLU A 43 2.20 2.38 -9.09
N SER A 44 2.01 2.85 -10.33
CA SER A 44 3.09 3.27 -11.22
C SER A 44 3.95 4.36 -10.58
N THR A 45 3.33 5.38 -9.99
CA THR A 45 4.03 6.48 -9.32
C THR A 45 4.81 6.00 -8.09
N LEU A 46 4.25 5.06 -7.32
CA LEU A 46 4.96 4.45 -6.20
C LEU A 46 6.17 3.64 -6.68
N VAL A 47 5.99 2.83 -7.71
CA VAL A 47 7.04 2.00 -8.30
C VAL A 47 8.19 2.84 -8.81
N ASP A 48 7.90 3.94 -9.52
CA ASP A 48 8.92 4.83 -10.05
C ASP A 48 9.67 5.58 -8.93
N ASP A 49 8.97 6.08 -7.92
CA ASP A 49 9.60 6.71 -6.77
C ASP A 49 10.50 5.73 -5.96
N ILE A 50 10.14 4.43 -5.89
CA ILE A 50 11.01 3.40 -5.29
C ILE A 50 12.23 3.12 -6.17
N LYS A 51 12.07 3.06 -7.50
CA LYS A 51 13.19 2.85 -8.44
C LYS A 51 14.18 3.99 -8.35
N ASP A 52 13.70 5.23 -8.34
CA ASP A 52 14.49 6.47 -8.31
C ASP A 52 15.04 6.82 -6.92
N ASN A 53 14.82 5.97 -5.92
CA ASN A 53 15.25 6.19 -4.52
C ASN A 53 14.68 7.46 -3.88
N HIS A 54 13.55 7.97 -4.37
CA HIS A 54 12.86 9.11 -3.75
C HIS A 54 12.21 8.73 -2.41
N ILE A 55 11.95 7.45 -2.19
CA ILE A 55 11.41 6.92 -0.95
C ILE A 55 12.46 6.07 -0.23
N LYS A 56 12.68 6.39 1.05
CA LYS A 56 13.32 5.49 2.00
C LYS A 56 12.27 5.00 2.99
N THR A 57 11.63 3.87 2.67
CA THR A 57 10.71 3.18 3.58
C THR A 57 11.12 1.72 3.67
N GLU A 58 10.95 1.14 4.86
CA GLU A 58 11.09 -0.30 5.08
C GLU A 58 9.75 -1.01 4.89
N ARG A 59 8.63 -0.26 4.85
CA ARG A 59 7.28 -0.82 4.79
C ARG A 59 6.36 -0.05 3.87
N ILE A 60 5.55 -0.80 3.13
CA ILE A 60 4.46 -0.30 2.31
C ILE A 60 3.19 -1.03 2.74
N VAL A 61 2.16 -0.27 3.12
CA VAL A 61 0.84 -0.78 3.45
C VAL A 61 -0.08 -0.46 2.28
N PHE A 62 -0.80 -1.45 1.76
CA PHE A 62 -1.66 -1.24 0.60
C PHE A 62 -3.00 -1.96 0.75
N TRP A 63 -4.01 -1.38 0.12
CA TRP A 63 -5.35 -1.94 0.05
C TRP A 63 -5.52 -2.67 -1.28
N GLY A 64 -5.47 -4.00 -1.24
CA GLY A 64 -5.59 -4.89 -2.39
C GLY A 64 -4.89 -6.23 -2.14
N LEU A 65 -4.89 -7.15 -3.10
CA LEU A 65 -4.20 -8.43 -2.95
C LEU A 65 -2.81 -8.37 -3.58
N HIS A 66 -1.88 -9.19 -3.09
CA HIS A 66 -0.54 -9.29 -3.69
C HIS A 66 -0.56 -9.71 -5.16
N HIS A 67 -1.61 -10.41 -5.61
CA HIS A 67 -1.76 -10.83 -6.99
C HIS A 67 -2.08 -9.66 -7.93
N ASP A 68 -2.69 -8.59 -7.40
CA ASP A 68 -3.02 -7.40 -8.20
C ASP A 68 -1.76 -6.59 -8.53
N TYR A 69 -0.69 -6.70 -7.73
CA TYR A 69 0.53 -5.90 -7.85
C TYR A 69 1.82 -6.74 -7.96
N PRO A 70 1.98 -7.54 -9.03
CA PRO A 70 3.13 -8.43 -9.19
C PRO A 70 4.45 -7.68 -9.37
N GLU A 71 4.42 -6.48 -9.98
CA GLU A 71 5.62 -5.65 -10.17
C GLU A 71 6.08 -5.03 -8.85
N LEU A 72 5.17 -4.38 -8.12
CA LEU A 72 5.45 -3.84 -6.79
C LEU A 72 5.99 -4.92 -5.84
N LYS A 73 5.39 -6.12 -5.83
CA LYS A 73 5.87 -7.24 -5.01
C LYS A 73 7.32 -7.62 -5.33
N LYS A 74 7.66 -7.76 -6.62
CA LYS A 74 9.03 -8.07 -7.05
C LYS A 74 10.00 -6.96 -6.66
N LEU A 75 9.61 -5.71 -6.82
CA LEU A 75 10.44 -4.56 -6.48
C LEU A 75 10.70 -4.49 -4.98
N CYS A 76 9.65 -4.62 -4.16
CA CYS A 76 9.75 -4.62 -2.70
C CYS A 76 10.68 -5.75 -2.21
N SER A 77 10.51 -6.96 -2.75
CA SER A 77 11.39 -8.09 -2.41
C SER A 77 12.86 -7.84 -2.78
N LYS A 78 13.14 -7.16 -3.89
CA LYS A 78 14.52 -6.79 -4.28
C LYS A 78 15.12 -5.71 -3.39
N ARG A 79 14.29 -4.84 -2.83
CA ARG A 79 14.71 -3.68 -2.01
C ARG A 79 14.58 -3.92 -0.51
N ASP A 80 14.25 -5.14 -0.10
CA ASP A 80 13.99 -5.52 1.30
C ASP A 80 12.90 -4.64 1.96
N ILE A 81 11.86 -4.33 1.20
CA ILE A 81 10.70 -3.57 1.66
C ILE A 81 9.59 -4.56 1.99
N GLU A 82 9.06 -4.49 3.20
CA GLU A 82 7.93 -5.30 3.64
C GLU A 82 6.63 -4.74 3.03
N LEU A 83 5.94 -5.58 2.26
CA LEU A 83 4.67 -5.24 1.60
C LEU A 83 3.51 -5.85 2.41
N ILE A 84 2.69 -5.01 3.03
CA ILE A 84 1.60 -5.40 3.93
C ILE A 84 0.27 -5.16 3.23
N THR A 85 -0.45 -6.23 2.90
CA THR A 85 -1.85 -6.15 2.44
C THR A 85 -2.79 -6.05 3.63
N ILE A 86 -3.78 -5.16 3.54
CA ILE A 86 -4.86 -5.09 4.54
C ILE A 86 -6.20 -5.61 4.01
N PHE A 87 -6.31 -5.94 2.72
CA PHE A 87 -7.56 -6.41 2.13
C PHE A 87 -7.97 -7.77 2.70
N SER A 88 -7.03 -8.70 2.83
CA SER A 88 -7.27 -10.03 3.41
C SER A 88 -7.49 -10.03 4.93
N MET A 89 -7.45 -8.87 5.59
CA MET A 89 -7.82 -8.74 7.01
C MET A 89 -9.27 -8.27 7.20
N LEU A 90 -9.95 -7.91 6.12
CA LEU A 90 -11.32 -7.40 6.11
C LEU A 90 -12.34 -8.46 5.66
N VAL A 91 -11.88 -9.59 5.13
CA VAL A 91 -12.66 -10.75 4.67
C VAL A 91 -12.22 -11.99 5.45
#